data_AF-A0A323TE99-F1
#
_entry.id   AF-A0A323TE99-F1
#
_cell.length_a   1.000
_cell.length_b   1.000
_cell.length_c   1.000
_cell.angle_alpha   90.00
_cell.angle_beta   90.00
_cell.angle_gamma   90.00
#
_symmetry.space_group_name_H-M   'P 1'
#
loop_
_entity.id
_entity.type
_entity.pdbx_description
1 polymer ?
#
loop_
_entity_poly.entity_id
_entity_poly.type
_entity_poly.pdbx_seq_one_letter_code
_entity_poly.pdbx_strand_id
1 'polypeptide(L)'
;MSYEVLVIPKKQLPELKKYYHSSLKGQPPQGAFFAAKTSACSITAYQSGKVLFQGKGASAEADKWKRTGVSTTKKTASSSSKRSGVDNHSSYPPNNVEQKIMLGSDETGTGDYFGPMTVVCVHLTEEQMKTIDRWGVRDSKTIKDETIRELAPKLVKECTYSLLILNNEKYNSLQEKGMNQGQMKALLHHQAIENVMAKCEEENLFYEGILIDQFVSPAGYYKYLASQKKAWTSEKPLYFATKAEGLHPSVAAASILARYSFLQEMDKLEKNLGVRIPKGAGPKVDEAAKKLLQKKGQETLYKVTKWHFSNTQRVLM
;
A
#
# COMPACT_ATOMS: atom_id res chain seq x y z
N MET A 1 -17.88 21.27 6.83
CA MET A 1 -17.08 22.44 7.26
C MET A 1 -16.05 22.76 6.19
N SER A 2 -15.98 24.01 5.74
CA SER A 2 -15.01 24.43 4.73
C SER A 2 -13.62 24.63 5.32
N TYR A 3 -12.60 24.38 4.51
CA TYR A 3 -11.21 24.65 4.85
C TYR A 3 -10.46 25.11 3.59
N GLU A 4 -9.38 25.86 3.80
CA GLU A 4 -8.49 26.31 2.74
C GLU A 4 -7.04 26.19 3.22
N VAL A 5 -6.12 25.92 2.30
CA VAL A 5 -4.70 25.74 2.62
C VAL A 5 -3.88 26.64 1.71
N LEU A 6 -3.00 27.44 2.31
CA LEU A 6 -2.01 28.21 1.58
C LEU A 6 -0.61 27.71 1.91
N VAL A 7 0.30 27.83 0.94
CA VAL A 7 1.74 27.70 1.19
C VAL A 7 2.31 29.12 1.17
N ILE A 8 2.66 29.61 2.35
CA ILE A 8 3.24 30.94 2.55
C ILE A 8 4.76 30.77 2.71
N PRO A 9 5.58 31.56 1.99
CA PRO A 9 7.03 31.54 2.16
C PRO A 9 7.43 31.66 3.63
N LYS A 10 8.35 30.83 4.10
CA LYS A 10 8.75 30.77 5.52
C LYS A 10 9.14 32.14 6.10
N LYS A 11 9.75 33.01 5.27
CA LYS A 11 10.16 34.37 5.63
C LYS A 11 8.98 35.31 5.98
N GLN A 12 7.76 34.99 5.53
CA GLN A 12 6.54 35.79 5.76
C GLN A 12 5.67 35.23 6.90
N LEU A 13 5.99 34.06 7.46
CA LEU A 13 5.25 33.50 8.60
C LEU A 13 5.28 34.39 9.87
N PRO A 14 6.37 35.12 10.20
CA PRO A 14 6.34 36.06 11.32
C PRO A 14 5.36 37.22 11.13
N GLU A 15 5.20 37.70 9.89
CA GLU A 15 4.24 38.76 9.54
C GLU A 15 2.80 38.27 9.68
N LEU A 16 2.53 37.05 9.21
CA LEU A 16 1.25 36.37 9.41
C LEU A 16 0.93 36.21 10.91
N LYS A 17 1.91 35.80 11.72
CA LYS A 17 1.74 35.68 13.18
C LYS A 17 1.47 37.03 13.84
N LYS A 18 2.14 38.10 13.39
CA LYS A 18 1.96 39.47 13.87
C LYS A 18 0.55 40.00 13.56
N TYR A 19 0.03 39.71 12.38
CA TYR A 19 -1.34 40.09 12.02
C TYR A 19 -2.39 39.49 12.97
N TYR A 20 -2.24 38.20 13.33
CA TYR A 20 -3.15 37.52 14.24
C TYR A 20 -2.79 37.63 15.73
N HIS A 21 -1.92 38.58 16.14
CA HIS A 21 -1.41 38.65 17.51
C HIS A 21 -2.50 38.66 18.59
N SER A 22 -3.62 39.35 18.34
CA SER A 22 -4.76 39.46 19.26
C SER A 22 -5.64 38.21 19.33
N SER A 23 -5.44 37.26 18.42
CA SER A 23 -6.25 36.05 18.24
C SER A 23 -5.43 34.77 18.40
N LEU A 24 -4.20 34.85 18.92
CA LEU A 24 -3.32 33.70 19.09
C LEU A 24 -3.88 32.72 20.13
N LYS A 25 -3.72 31.42 19.86
CA LYS A 25 -3.94 30.36 20.85
C LYS A 25 -2.68 30.21 21.70
N GLY A 26 -2.85 29.99 23.01
CA GLY A 26 -1.73 29.90 23.96
C GLY A 26 -0.75 28.77 23.67
N GLN A 27 -1.22 27.59 23.25
CA GLN A 27 -0.36 26.50 22.78
C GLN A 27 -0.75 26.03 21.38
N PRO A 28 0.18 26.05 20.40
CA PRO A 28 -0.08 25.53 19.06
C PRO A 28 0.03 23.99 19.03
N PRO A 29 -0.66 23.31 18.09
CA PRO A 29 -0.51 21.86 17.89
C PRO A 29 0.93 21.43 17.60
N GLN A 30 1.27 20.17 17.87
CA GLN A 30 2.61 19.64 17.60
C GLN A 30 3.03 19.85 16.14
N GLY A 31 4.20 20.47 15.92
CA GLY A 31 4.73 20.80 14.59
C GLY A 31 4.19 22.10 13.98
N ALA A 32 3.26 22.79 14.64
CA ALA A 32 2.76 24.09 14.22
C ALA A 32 3.69 25.24 14.70
N PHE A 33 3.90 26.22 13.83
CA PHE A 33 4.63 27.45 14.11
C PHE A 33 3.80 28.44 14.96
N PHE A 34 2.51 28.57 14.67
CA PHE A 34 1.52 29.19 15.57
C PHE A 34 0.10 28.72 15.21
N ALA A 35 -0.84 28.95 16.12
CA ALA A 35 -2.27 28.81 15.85
C ALA A 35 -3.02 30.04 16.33
N ALA A 36 -4.09 30.41 15.62
CA ALA A 36 -4.97 31.52 15.95
C ALA A 36 -6.45 31.12 15.75
N LYS A 37 -7.37 31.86 16.37
CA LYS A 37 -8.82 31.67 16.20
C LYS A 37 -9.52 33.02 16.13
N THR A 38 -10.15 33.29 14.99
CA THR A 38 -11.07 34.41 14.81
C THR A 38 -12.52 33.95 15.07
N SER A 39 -13.47 34.87 14.98
CA SER A 39 -14.90 34.58 15.14
C SER A 39 -15.44 33.55 14.13
N ALA A 40 -14.83 33.45 12.94
CA ALA A 40 -15.31 32.59 11.85
C ALA A 40 -14.29 31.58 11.32
N CYS A 41 -13.02 31.62 11.77
CA CYS A 41 -11.94 30.80 11.22
C CYS A 41 -10.89 30.39 12.29
N SER A 42 -10.43 29.15 12.23
CA SER A 42 -9.24 28.66 12.94
C SER A 42 -8.08 28.61 11.96
N ILE A 43 -6.93 29.18 12.35
CA ILE A 43 -5.74 29.27 11.52
C ILE A 43 -4.61 28.48 12.20
N THR A 44 -3.98 27.57 11.46
CA THR A 44 -2.81 26.81 11.95
C THR A 44 -1.70 26.89 10.91
N ALA A 45 -0.60 27.56 11.25
CA ALA A 45 0.58 27.67 10.40
C ALA A 45 1.64 26.66 10.86
N TYR A 46 2.27 25.95 9.93
CA TYR A 46 3.32 24.96 10.18
C TYR A 46 4.70 25.50 9.82
N GLN A 47 5.74 24.94 10.43
CA GLN A 47 7.14 25.31 10.11
C GLN A 47 7.52 25.06 8.64
N SER A 48 6.75 24.22 7.94
CA SER A 48 6.90 23.96 6.50
C SER A 48 6.46 25.12 5.61
N GLY A 49 5.72 26.11 6.13
CA GLY A 49 5.09 27.18 5.34
C GLY A 49 3.63 26.89 4.99
N LYS A 50 3.14 25.67 5.25
CA LYS A 50 1.72 25.33 5.10
C LYS A 50 0.89 26.08 6.15
N VAL A 51 -0.19 26.73 5.74
CA VAL A 51 -1.15 27.41 6.61
C VAL A 51 -2.54 26.88 6.31
N LEU A 52 -3.19 26.35 7.34
CA LEU A 52 -4.53 25.77 7.27
C LEU A 52 -5.54 26.75 7.87
N PHE A 53 -6.56 27.11 7.09
CA PHE A 53 -7.71 27.91 7.48
C PHE A 53 -8.94 27.00 7.56
N GLN A 54 -9.66 26.98 8.68
CA GLN A 54 -10.77 26.07 8.92
C GLN A 54 -11.95 26.78 9.58
N GLY A 55 -13.15 26.61 9.04
CA GLY A 55 -14.38 27.22 9.58
C GLY A 55 -15.20 27.92 8.52
N LYS A 56 -16.35 28.46 8.92
CA LYS A 56 -17.32 29.10 8.00
C LYS A 56 -16.69 30.25 7.19
N GLY A 57 -15.72 30.95 7.77
CA GLY A 57 -14.97 32.04 7.13
C GLY A 57 -13.64 31.62 6.48
N ALA A 58 -13.34 30.33 6.31
CA ALA A 58 -12.03 29.85 5.86
C ALA A 58 -11.54 30.49 4.56
N SER A 59 -12.44 30.65 3.58
CA SER A 59 -12.05 31.18 2.26
C SER A 59 -11.78 32.68 2.28
N ALA A 60 -12.67 33.45 2.93
CA ALA A 60 -12.47 34.89 3.12
C ALA A 60 -11.20 35.19 3.92
N GLU A 61 -10.85 34.35 4.89
CA GLU A 61 -9.64 34.53 5.70
C GLU A 61 -8.37 34.15 4.92
N ALA A 62 -8.42 33.11 4.08
CA ALA A 62 -7.32 32.73 3.21
C ALA A 62 -7.09 33.77 2.09
N ASP A 63 -8.15 34.35 1.52
CA ASP A 63 -8.08 35.37 0.46
C ASP A 63 -7.18 36.56 0.85
N LYS A 64 -7.16 36.96 2.12
CA LYS A 64 -6.29 38.04 2.65
C LYS A 64 -4.80 37.78 2.40
N TRP A 65 -4.41 36.51 2.29
CA TRP A 65 -3.02 36.06 2.20
C TRP A 65 -2.66 35.42 0.85
N LYS A 66 -3.59 35.42 -0.11
CA LYS A 66 -3.36 34.86 -1.46
C LYS A 66 -2.37 35.66 -2.30
N ARG A 67 -2.17 36.95 -2.02
CA ARG A 67 -1.17 37.78 -2.72
C ARG A 67 0.25 37.47 -2.27
N THR A 68 0.41 36.95 -1.05
CA THR A 68 1.70 36.62 -0.41
C THR A 68 2.04 35.12 -0.50
N GLY A 69 1.04 34.26 -0.59
CA GLY A 69 1.20 32.81 -0.76
C GLY A 69 1.01 32.37 -2.21
N VAL A 70 1.72 31.33 -2.63
CA VAL A 70 1.37 30.61 -3.88
C VAL A 70 0.07 29.87 -3.60
N SER A 71 -1.03 30.41 -4.11
CA SER A 71 -2.38 29.89 -3.93
C SER A 71 -2.52 28.49 -4.56
N THR A 72 -2.65 27.45 -3.74
CA THR A 72 -3.21 26.17 -4.19
C THR A 72 -4.66 26.04 -3.71
N THR A 73 -5.56 25.88 -4.69
CA THR A 73 -7.00 25.55 -4.61
C THR A 73 -8.04 26.68 -4.49
N LYS A 74 -8.59 27.10 -5.64
CA LYS A 74 -10.05 27.26 -5.83
C LYS A 74 -10.54 26.01 -6.56
N LYS A 75 -11.56 25.30 -6.05
CA LYS A 75 -12.29 24.27 -6.81
C LYS A 75 -13.47 24.90 -7.53
N THR A 76 -13.45 24.85 -8.86
CA THR A 76 -14.63 24.67 -9.72
C THR A 76 -14.31 23.58 -10.73
N ALA A 77 -15.33 22.80 -11.09
CA ALA A 77 -15.23 21.53 -11.78
C ALA A 77 -14.63 21.61 -13.21
N SER A 78 -14.11 20.44 -13.64
CA SER A 78 -13.62 20.03 -14.97
C SER A 78 -12.11 20.08 -15.26
N SER A 79 -11.65 18.92 -15.72
CA SER A 79 -10.36 18.55 -16.35
C SER A 79 -9.11 18.41 -15.46
N SER A 80 -8.72 17.13 -15.33
CA SER A 80 -7.38 16.60 -15.04
C SER A 80 -6.56 17.27 -13.94
N SER A 81 -6.69 16.74 -12.73
CA SER A 81 -5.58 16.80 -11.77
C SER A 81 -4.35 16.22 -12.46
N LYS A 82 -3.36 17.04 -12.79
CA LYS A 82 -2.02 16.54 -13.13
C LYS A 82 -1.56 15.73 -11.92
N ARG A 83 -1.63 14.41 -12.04
CA ARG A 83 -1.12 13.46 -11.06
C ARG A 83 0.39 13.72 -10.96
N SER A 84 0.91 13.91 -9.76
CA SER A 84 2.33 14.17 -9.53
C SER A 84 2.98 12.93 -8.91
N GLY A 85 4.13 12.50 -9.42
CA GLY A 85 4.89 11.38 -8.87
C GLY A 85 4.69 10.06 -9.64
N VAL A 86 4.87 8.94 -8.94
CA VAL A 86 4.90 7.58 -9.51
C VAL A 86 3.59 7.20 -10.22
N ASP A 87 2.47 7.78 -9.80
CA ASP A 87 1.13 7.56 -10.34
C ASP A 87 0.82 8.38 -11.62
N ASN A 88 1.78 9.15 -12.14
CA ASN A 88 1.61 9.94 -13.36
C ASN A 88 1.88 9.10 -14.62
N HIS A 89 0.97 8.18 -14.95
CA HIS A 89 1.02 7.38 -16.17
C HIS A 89 -0.37 7.06 -16.71
N SER A 90 -0.45 6.65 -17.99
CA SER A 90 -1.70 6.32 -18.68
C SER A 90 -2.43 5.11 -18.09
N SER A 91 -1.70 4.17 -17.48
CA SER A 91 -2.28 2.99 -16.82
C SER A 91 -2.79 3.24 -15.40
N TYR A 92 -2.99 4.49 -14.99
CA TYR A 92 -3.56 4.78 -13.67
C TYR A 92 -5.10 4.68 -13.74
N PRO A 93 -5.79 4.13 -12.72
CA PRO A 93 -7.22 3.90 -12.78
C PRO A 93 -8.07 5.17 -13.02
N PRO A 94 -9.29 5.03 -13.57
CA PRO A 94 -10.22 6.15 -13.71
C PRO A 94 -10.72 6.63 -12.34
N ASN A 95 -11.22 7.86 -12.25
CA ASN A 95 -11.64 8.45 -10.97
C ASN A 95 -12.83 7.71 -10.32
N ASN A 96 -13.62 6.98 -11.11
CA ASN A 96 -14.75 6.18 -10.67
C ASN A 96 -14.38 4.71 -10.41
N VAL A 97 -13.09 4.38 -10.27
CA VAL A 97 -12.63 2.99 -10.09
C VAL A 97 -13.30 2.30 -8.91
N GLU A 98 -13.58 3.03 -7.83
CA GLU A 98 -14.25 2.51 -6.63
C GLU A 98 -15.66 1.94 -6.91
N GLN A 99 -16.36 2.44 -7.94
CA GLN A 99 -17.69 1.96 -8.30
C GLN A 99 -17.66 0.83 -9.35
N LYS A 100 -16.48 0.45 -9.84
CA LYS A 100 -16.33 -0.58 -10.87
C LYS A 100 -16.16 -1.95 -10.26
N ILE A 101 -16.46 -3.00 -11.02
CA ILE A 101 -16.12 -4.38 -10.61
C ILE A 101 -14.70 -4.70 -11.10
N MET A 102 -13.73 -4.66 -10.19
CA MET A 102 -12.31 -4.84 -10.52
C MET A 102 -11.72 -6.11 -9.90
N LEU A 103 -10.84 -6.79 -10.64
CA LEU A 103 -9.88 -7.71 -10.02
C LEU A 103 -8.81 -6.91 -9.29
N GLY A 104 -8.54 -7.23 -8.03
CA GLY A 104 -7.54 -6.53 -7.22
C GLY A 104 -6.41 -7.48 -6.82
N SER A 105 -5.16 -7.05 -6.92
CA SER A 105 -4.02 -7.85 -6.45
C SER A 105 -3.03 -7.08 -5.59
N ASP A 106 -2.49 -7.78 -4.59
CA ASP A 106 -1.49 -7.28 -3.64
C ASP A 106 -0.60 -8.44 -3.16
N GLU A 107 0.52 -8.11 -2.51
CA GLU A 107 1.46 -9.06 -1.96
C GLU A 107 1.87 -8.79 -0.51
N THR A 108 2.45 -9.79 0.14
CA THR A 108 3.06 -9.65 1.48
C THR A 108 4.31 -10.53 1.59
N GLY A 109 5.21 -10.18 2.51
CA GLY A 109 6.41 -10.97 2.80
C GLY A 109 7.64 -10.57 1.97
N THR A 110 7.59 -9.52 1.15
CA THR A 110 8.70 -9.08 0.29
C THR A 110 9.91 -8.57 1.08
N GLY A 111 9.66 -7.83 2.16
CA GLY A 111 10.68 -7.25 3.05
C GLY A 111 11.05 -8.13 4.25
N ASP A 112 10.43 -9.30 4.40
CA ASP A 112 10.70 -10.23 5.49
C ASP A 112 11.84 -11.19 5.12
N TYR A 113 12.86 -11.28 5.96
CA TYR A 113 13.98 -12.19 5.72
C TYR A 113 13.55 -13.65 5.82
N PHE A 114 12.79 -13.98 6.85
CA PHE A 114 12.17 -15.29 7.01
C PHE A 114 10.86 -15.39 6.23
N GLY A 115 10.55 -16.60 5.81
CA GLY A 115 9.25 -16.93 5.24
C GLY A 115 9.07 -16.53 3.77
N PRO A 116 7.94 -16.91 3.19
CA PRO A 116 7.70 -16.82 1.76
C PRO A 116 7.39 -15.39 1.32
N MET A 117 7.17 -15.23 0.01
CA MET A 117 6.41 -14.12 -0.54
C MET A 117 5.04 -14.64 -0.97
N THR A 118 3.97 -13.99 -0.53
CA THR A 118 2.59 -14.39 -0.84
C THR A 118 1.93 -13.34 -1.72
N VAL A 119 1.31 -13.75 -2.82
CA VAL A 119 0.58 -12.86 -3.73
C VAL A 119 -0.85 -13.35 -3.86
N VAL A 120 -1.81 -12.44 -3.79
CA VAL A 120 -3.23 -12.75 -3.95
C VAL A 120 -3.84 -11.86 -5.02
N CYS A 121 -4.73 -12.43 -5.82
CA CYS A 121 -5.69 -11.70 -6.64
C CYS A 121 -7.12 -12.05 -6.17
N VAL A 122 -8.02 -11.06 -6.14
CA VAL A 122 -9.40 -11.20 -5.67
C VAL A 122 -10.37 -10.58 -6.68
N HIS A 123 -11.48 -11.26 -6.92
CA HIS A 123 -12.71 -10.74 -7.51
C HIS A 123 -13.79 -10.60 -6.43
N LEU A 124 -14.59 -9.55 -6.53
CA LEU A 124 -15.78 -9.31 -5.71
C LEU A 124 -16.93 -8.86 -6.60
N THR A 125 -18.12 -9.43 -6.41
CA THR A 125 -19.36 -8.89 -6.97
C THR A 125 -19.73 -7.57 -6.29
N GLU A 126 -20.67 -6.83 -6.88
CA GLU A 126 -21.17 -5.57 -6.30
C GLU A 126 -21.68 -5.74 -4.85
N GLU A 127 -22.43 -6.81 -4.59
CA GLU A 127 -22.97 -7.10 -3.26
C GLU A 127 -21.89 -7.51 -2.26
N GLN A 128 -20.87 -8.25 -2.72
CA GLN A 128 -19.72 -8.61 -1.89
C GLN A 128 -18.87 -7.37 -1.57
N MET A 129 -18.67 -6.44 -2.52
CA MET A 129 -17.99 -5.16 -2.27
C MET A 129 -18.72 -4.36 -1.19
N LYS A 130 -20.05 -4.21 -1.27
CA LYS A 130 -20.87 -3.55 -0.23
C LYS A 130 -20.74 -4.23 1.12
N THR A 131 -20.65 -5.57 1.14
CA THR A 131 -20.51 -6.35 2.37
C THR A 131 -19.15 -6.14 3.01
N ILE A 132 -18.09 -6.20 2.23
CA ILE A 132 -16.70 -6.08 2.70
C ILE A 132 -16.37 -4.65 3.11
N ASP A 133 -16.93 -3.63 2.45
CA ASP A 133 -16.76 -2.24 2.87
C ASP A 133 -17.28 -1.99 4.29
N ARG A 134 -18.37 -2.66 4.69
CA ARG A 134 -18.89 -2.59 6.07
C ARG A 134 -17.94 -3.18 7.12
N TRP A 135 -16.97 -4.00 6.71
CA TRP A 135 -15.97 -4.58 7.61
C TRP A 135 -14.77 -3.65 7.85
N GLY A 136 -14.69 -2.51 7.17
CA GLY A 136 -13.60 -1.55 7.35
C GLY A 136 -12.26 -2.01 6.76
N VAL A 137 -12.26 -2.81 5.69
CA VAL A 137 -11.05 -3.43 5.14
C VAL A 137 -10.07 -2.45 4.47
N ARG A 138 -10.52 -1.24 4.09
CA ARG A 138 -9.74 -0.29 3.29
C ARG A 138 -8.54 0.33 4.01
N ASP A 139 -8.49 0.22 5.33
CA ASP A 139 -7.36 0.69 6.16
C ASP A 139 -6.34 -0.44 6.46
N SER A 140 -6.20 -1.43 5.58
CA SER A 140 -5.44 -2.69 5.79
C SER A 140 -4.01 -2.52 6.34
N LYS A 141 -3.32 -1.43 5.98
CA LYS A 141 -1.97 -1.12 6.49
C LYS A 141 -1.93 -0.80 7.98
N THR A 142 -3.05 -0.40 8.58
CA THR A 142 -3.19 -0.19 10.03
C THR A 142 -3.87 -1.33 10.76
N ILE A 143 -4.41 -2.31 10.02
CA ILE A 143 -5.04 -3.50 10.58
C ILE A 143 -3.98 -4.35 11.28
N LYS A 144 -4.26 -4.73 12.53
CA LYS A 144 -3.39 -5.58 13.33
C LYS A 144 -3.51 -7.04 12.90
N ASP A 145 -2.49 -7.85 13.20
CA ASP A 145 -2.47 -9.26 12.81
C ASP A 145 -3.68 -10.05 13.38
N GLU A 146 -4.16 -9.68 14.57
CA GLU A 146 -5.35 -10.29 15.18
C GLU A 146 -6.59 -10.06 14.31
N THR A 147 -6.82 -8.81 13.90
CA THR A 147 -7.94 -8.45 13.02
C THR A 147 -7.81 -9.09 11.64
N ILE A 148 -6.59 -9.23 11.09
CA ILE A 148 -6.36 -9.98 9.85
C ILE A 148 -6.82 -11.43 10.00
N ARG A 149 -6.46 -12.09 11.11
CA ARG A 149 -6.84 -13.48 11.40
C ARG A 149 -8.34 -13.67 11.61
N GLU A 150 -9.05 -12.62 12.05
CA GLU A 150 -10.51 -12.63 12.19
C GLU A 150 -11.23 -12.37 10.86
N LEU A 151 -10.73 -11.47 10.02
CA LEU A 151 -11.37 -11.05 8.78
C LEU A 151 -11.12 -12.02 7.62
N ALA A 152 -9.89 -12.51 7.47
CA ALA A 152 -9.51 -13.32 6.32
C ALA A 152 -10.35 -14.61 6.15
N PRO A 153 -10.68 -15.38 7.21
CA PRO A 153 -11.56 -16.55 7.07
C PRO A 153 -12.97 -16.21 6.56
N LYS A 154 -13.46 -14.98 6.83
CA LYS A 154 -14.73 -14.49 6.29
C LYS A 154 -14.57 -14.13 4.81
N LEU A 155 -13.52 -13.40 4.45
CA LEU A 155 -13.21 -13.03 3.06
C LEU A 155 -13.07 -14.24 2.15
N VAL A 156 -12.38 -15.30 2.60
CA VAL A 156 -12.22 -16.55 1.81
C VAL A 156 -13.55 -17.17 1.41
N LYS A 157 -14.62 -16.97 2.20
CA LYS A 157 -15.96 -17.48 1.90
C LYS A 157 -16.79 -16.55 1.00
N GLU A 158 -16.43 -15.28 0.94
CA GLU A 158 -17.19 -14.22 0.26
C GLU A 158 -16.58 -13.81 -1.09
N CYS A 159 -15.43 -14.35 -1.50
CA CYS A 159 -14.73 -13.87 -2.70
C CYS A 159 -14.16 -15.00 -3.56
N THR A 160 -14.06 -14.73 -4.86
CA THR A 160 -13.30 -15.56 -5.78
C THR A 160 -11.85 -15.07 -5.79
N TYR A 161 -10.90 -15.93 -5.44
CA TYR A 161 -9.49 -15.52 -5.30
C TYR A 161 -8.50 -16.55 -5.82
N SER A 162 -7.27 -16.11 -6.04
CA SER A 162 -6.10 -16.96 -6.28
C SER A 162 -4.99 -16.53 -5.33
N LEU A 163 -4.43 -17.50 -4.59
CA LEU A 163 -3.29 -17.30 -3.70
C LEU A 163 -2.10 -18.07 -4.24
N LEU A 164 -0.98 -17.39 -4.41
CA LEU A 164 0.31 -17.97 -4.75
C LEU A 164 1.30 -17.73 -3.61
N ILE A 165 2.00 -18.80 -3.22
CA ILE A 165 3.02 -18.76 -2.16
C ILE A 165 4.36 -19.14 -2.80
N LEU A 166 5.29 -18.18 -2.83
CA LEU A 166 6.67 -18.42 -3.24
C LEU A 166 7.52 -18.75 -2.01
N ASN A 167 7.63 -20.06 -1.73
CA ASN A 167 8.45 -20.59 -0.66
C ASN A 167 9.94 -20.26 -0.84
N ASN A 168 10.66 -20.17 0.27
CA ASN A 168 12.06 -19.70 0.30
C ASN A 168 13.00 -20.51 -0.58
N GLU A 169 12.87 -21.84 -0.64
CA GLU A 169 13.69 -22.67 -1.52
C GLU A 169 13.55 -22.27 -2.99
N LYS A 170 12.29 -22.12 -3.45
CA LYS A 170 12.02 -21.68 -4.81
C LYS A 170 12.44 -20.23 -5.02
N TYR A 171 12.19 -19.36 -4.05
CA TYR A 171 12.64 -17.96 -4.06
C TYR A 171 14.15 -17.88 -4.28
N ASN A 172 14.94 -18.60 -3.48
CA ASN A 172 16.40 -18.58 -3.54
C ASN A 172 16.90 -19.16 -4.86
N SER A 173 16.31 -20.27 -5.33
CA SER A 173 16.64 -20.83 -6.65
C SER A 173 16.37 -19.84 -7.81
N LEU A 174 15.29 -19.07 -7.75
CA LEU A 174 15.01 -18.03 -8.75
C LEU A 174 15.99 -16.85 -8.62
N GLN A 175 16.35 -16.46 -7.40
CA GLN A 175 17.30 -15.39 -7.15
C GLN A 175 18.71 -15.74 -7.65
N GLU A 176 19.16 -16.96 -7.42
CA GLU A 176 20.44 -17.50 -7.92
C GLU A 176 20.49 -17.55 -9.45
N LYS A 177 19.33 -17.75 -10.09
CA LYS A 177 19.17 -17.66 -11.55
C LYS A 177 19.13 -16.21 -12.07
N GLY A 178 19.37 -15.23 -11.21
CA GLY A 178 19.46 -13.81 -11.56
C GLY A 178 18.14 -13.06 -11.53
N MET A 179 17.04 -13.66 -11.04
CA MET A 179 15.78 -12.92 -10.90
C MET A 179 15.83 -11.99 -9.70
N ASN A 180 15.43 -10.74 -9.90
CA ASN A 180 15.17 -9.81 -8.80
C ASN A 180 13.74 -9.94 -8.25
N GLN A 181 13.49 -9.37 -7.08
CA GLN A 181 12.15 -9.39 -6.46
C GLN A 181 11.07 -8.80 -7.35
N GLY A 182 11.34 -7.71 -8.07
CA GLY A 182 10.38 -7.08 -8.97
C GLY A 182 9.91 -8.04 -10.08
N GLN A 183 10.82 -8.83 -10.65
CA GLN A 183 10.48 -9.87 -11.63
C GLN A 183 9.63 -10.98 -11.01
N MET A 184 10.02 -11.49 -9.85
CA MET A 184 9.26 -12.55 -9.16
C MET A 184 7.83 -12.08 -8.85
N LYS A 185 7.69 -10.85 -8.33
CA LYS A 185 6.40 -10.23 -8.07
C LYS A 185 5.57 -10.10 -9.34
N ALA A 186 6.12 -9.55 -10.42
CA ALA A 186 5.39 -9.39 -11.68
C ALA A 186 4.82 -10.71 -12.21
N LEU A 187 5.59 -11.80 -12.17
CA LEU A 187 5.12 -13.10 -12.61
C LEU A 187 4.05 -13.69 -11.68
N LEU A 188 4.20 -13.53 -10.37
CA LEU A 188 3.22 -14.03 -9.41
C LEU A 188 1.91 -13.23 -9.48
N HIS A 189 1.95 -11.91 -9.56
CA HIS A 189 0.74 -11.10 -9.77
C HIS A 189 0.05 -11.50 -11.06
N HIS A 190 0.80 -11.59 -12.16
CA HIS A 190 0.26 -12.01 -13.45
C HIS A 190 -0.41 -13.39 -13.38
N GLN A 191 0.26 -14.39 -12.80
CA GLN A 191 -0.31 -15.73 -12.65
C GLN A 191 -1.53 -15.75 -11.71
N ALA A 192 -1.51 -14.99 -10.61
CA ALA A 192 -2.65 -14.90 -9.71
C ALA A 192 -3.86 -14.27 -10.41
N ILE A 193 -3.62 -13.25 -11.24
CA ILE A 193 -4.65 -12.61 -12.07
C ILE A 193 -5.18 -13.58 -13.13
N GLU A 194 -4.31 -14.27 -13.88
CA GLU A 194 -4.72 -15.29 -14.88
C GLU A 194 -5.63 -16.36 -14.23
N ASN A 195 -5.27 -16.84 -13.04
CA ASN A 195 -6.08 -17.82 -12.31
C ASN A 195 -7.47 -17.29 -11.94
N VAL A 196 -7.57 -16.03 -11.47
CA VAL A 196 -8.88 -15.44 -11.13
C VAL A 196 -9.69 -15.15 -12.37
N MET A 197 -9.07 -14.69 -13.45
CA MET A 197 -9.75 -14.50 -14.74
C MET A 197 -10.36 -15.81 -15.24
N ALA A 198 -9.62 -16.91 -15.18
CA ALA A 198 -10.12 -18.24 -15.58
C ALA A 198 -11.32 -18.67 -14.72
N LYS A 199 -11.27 -18.46 -13.40
CA LYS A 199 -12.42 -18.72 -12.51
C LYS A 199 -13.61 -17.83 -12.84
N CYS A 200 -13.38 -16.56 -13.14
CA CYS A 200 -14.45 -15.65 -13.54
C CYS A 200 -15.09 -16.07 -14.87
N GLU A 201 -14.31 -16.59 -15.82
CA GLU A 201 -14.84 -17.15 -17.07
C GLU A 201 -15.68 -18.41 -16.82
N GLU A 202 -15.16 -19.35 -16.01
CA GLU A 202 -15.85 -20.60 -15.64
C GLU A 202 -17.18 -20.33 -14.92
N GLU A 203 -17.19 -19.37 -14.00
CA GLU A 203 -18.36 -19.00 -13.19
C GLU A 203 -19.22 -17.88 -13.84
N ASN A 204 -18.87 -17.43 -15.04
CA ASN A 204 -19.51 -16.32 -15.76
C ASN A 204 -19.64 -15.03 -14.92
N LEU A 205 -18.59 -14.71 -14.15
CA LEU A 205 -18.48 -13.52 -13.33
C LEU A 205 -17.97 -12.32 -14.13
N PHE A 206 -18.72 -11.22 -14.08
CA PHE A 206 -18.35 -9.98 -14.73
C PHE A 206 -17.26 -9.21 -13.98
N TYR A 207 -16.34 -8.60 -14.72
CA TYR A 207 -15.40 -7.58 -14.23
C TYR A 207 -15.01 -6.61 -15.37
N GLU A 208 -14.66 -5.39 -15.02
CA GLU A 208 -14.37 -4.28 -15.94
C GLU A 208 -12.88 -4.09 -16.18
N GLY A 209 -12.03 -4.53 -15.26
CA GLY A 209 -10.59 -4.36 -15.36
C GLY A 209 -9.85 -4.96 -14.16
N ILE A 210 -8.54 -4.73 -14.14
CA ILE A 210 -7.65 -5.24 -13.11
C ILE A 210 -6.88 -4.07 -12.48
N LEU A 211 -6.72 -4.06 -11.17
CA LEU A 211 -5.96 -3.08 -10.41
C LEU A 211 -4.88 -3.79 -9.56
N ILE A 212 -3.62 -3.42 -9.79
CA ILE A 212 -2.46 -3.91 -9.04
C ILE A 212 -1.97 -2.83 -8.08
N ASP A 213 -1.67 -3.15 -6.81
CA ASP A 213 -0.90 -2.25 -5.95
C ASP A 213 0.51 -2.07 -6.53
N GLN A 214 0.82 -0.84 -6.92
CA GLN A 214 1.96 -0.59 -7.80
C GLN A 214 3.29 -0.75 -7.07
N PHE A 215 4.04 -1.78 -7.44
CA PHE A 215 5.39 -2.03 -6.94
C PHE A 215 6.51 -1.79 -7.97
N VAL A 216 6.13 -1.59 -9.24
CA VAL A 216 7.02 -1.26 -10.35
C VAL A 216 6.25 -0.38 -11.32
N SER A 217 6.95 0.42 -12.14
CA SER A 217 6.29 1.15 -13.22
C SER A 217 5.57 0.19 -14.18
N PRO A 218 4.46 0.61 -14.83
CA PRO A 218 3.76 -0.24 -15.80
C PRO A 218 4.70 -0.79 -16.89
N ALA A 219 5.59 0.06 -17.43
CA ALA A 219 6.60 -0.37 -18.40
C ALA A 219 7.55 -1.45 -17.84
N GLY A 220 7.95 -1.32 -16.57
CA GLY A 220 8.78 -2.32 -15.89
C GLY A 220 8.04 -3.65 -15.69
N TYR A 221 6.75 -3.61 -15.35
CA TYR A 221 5.90 -4.80 -15.25
C TYR A 221 5.87 -5.57 -16.57
N TYR A 222 5.54 -4.90 -17.69
CA TYR A 222 5.50 -5.53 -19.01
C TYR A 222 6.89 -6.03 -19.44
N LYS A 223 7.97 -5.30 -19.14
CA LYS A 223 9.35 -5.75 -19.39
C LYS A 223 9.66 -7.05 -18.64
N TYR A 224 9.24 -7.17 -17.39
CA TYR A 224 9.45 -8.39 -16.61
C TYR A 224 8.68 -9.59 -17.18
N LEU A 225 7.43 -9.40 -17.62
CA LEU A 225 6.68 -10.47 -18.31
C LEU A 225 7.39 -10.89 -19.60
N ALA A 226 7.78 -9.92 -20.44
CA ALA A 226 8.45 -10.19 -21.71
C ALA A 226 9.77 -10.94 -21.51
N SER A 227 10.51 -10.65 -20.43
CA SER A 227 11.75 -11.37 -20.08
C SER A 227 11.55 -12.86 -19.81
N GLN A 228 10.31 -13.29 -19.55
CA GLN A 228 9.92 -14.69 -19.37
C GLN A 228 9.00 -15.19 -20.50
N LYS A 229 9.03 -14.51 -21.66
CA LYS A 229 8.19 -14.83 -22.82
C LYS A 229 6.69 -14.84 -22.51
N LYS A 230 6.27 -14.07 -21.50
CA LYS A 230 4.86 -13.83 -21.15
C LYS A 230 4.43 -12.45 -21.63
N ALA A 231 3.13 -12.30 -21.88
CA ALA A 231 2.53 -11.04 -22.27
C ALA A 231 1.14 -10.92 -21.65
N TRP A 232 0.65 -9.70 -21.50
CA TRP A 232 -0.75 -9.46 -21.14
C TRP A 232 -1.62 -9.68 -22.37
N THR A 233 -2.51 -10.66 -22.33
CA THR A 233 -3.33 -11.09 -23.47
C THR A 233 -4.81 -10.70 -23.33
N SER A 234 -5.23 -10.21 -22.18
CA SER A 234 -6.62 -9.78 -21.96
C SER A 234 -6.89 -8.42 -22.60
N GLU A 235 -8.07 -8.28 -23.21
CA GLU A 235 -8.59 -6.99 -23.68
C GLU A 235 -8.99 -6.06 -22.53
N LYS A 236 -9.13 -6.60 -21.31
CA LYS A 236 -9.48 -5.82 -20.13
C LYS A 236 -8.31 -4.93 -19.72
N PRO A 237 -8.58 -3.67 -19.31
CA PRO A 237 -7.53 -2.75 -18.92
C PRO A 237 -6.83 -3.21 -17.63
N LEU A 238 -5.50 -3.08 -17.64
CA LEU A 238 -4.64 -3.32 -16.49
C LEU A 238 -4.18 -1.99 -15.90
N TYR A 239 -4.59 -1.72 -14.67
CA TYR A 239 -4.29 -0.50 -13.95
C TYR A 239 -3.27 -0.72 -12.83
N PHE A 240 -2.51 0.33 -12.56
CA PHE A 240 -1.51 0.40 -11.51
C PHE A 240 -1.72 1.68 -10.71
N ALA A 241 -1.72 1.56 -9.39
CA ALA A 241 -1.71 2.72 -8.50
C ALA A 241 -0.99 2.36 -7.21
N THR A 242 -0.25 3.30 -6.64
CA THR A 242 0.27 3.12 -5.28
C THR A 242 -0.87 3.24 -4.26
N LYS A 243 -0.79 2.46 -3.17
CA LYS A 243 -1.83 2.43 -2.12
C LYS A 243 -3.19 2.04 -2.68
N ALA A 244 -3.20 1.09 -3.62
CA ALA A 244 -4.42 0.69 -4.31
C ALA A 244 -5.46 0.03 -3.38
N GLU A 245 -5.05 -0.46 -2.21
CA GLU A 245 -5.96 -0.93 -1.16
C GLU A 245 -6.92 0.16 -0.67
N GLY A 246 -6.50 1.43 -0.71
CA GLY A 246 -7.34 2.57 -0.37
C GLY A 246 -8.26 3.02 -1.51
N LEU A 247 -8.05 2.50 -2.73
CA LEU A 247 -8.81 2.87 -3.93
C LEU A 247 -9.90 1.87 -4.29
N HIS A 248 -9.73 0.59 -3.95
CA HIS A 248 -10.67 -0.45 -4.36
C HIS A 248 -10.80 -1.60 -3.34
N PRO A 249 -12.04 -2.04 -3.00
CA PRO A 249 -12.27 -3.12 -2.03
C PRO A 249 -11.59 -4.44 -2.37
N SER A 250 -11.49 -4.81 -3.65
CA SER A 250 -10.83 -6.06 -4.06
C SER A 250 -9.33 -6.05 -3.80
N VAL A 251 -8.64 -4.90 -3.92
CA VAL A 251 -7.22 -4.80 -3.57
C VAL A 251 -7.05 -4.84 -2.05
N ALA A 252 -7.94 -4.20 -1.28
CA ALA A 252 -7.94 -4.31 0.17
C ALA A 252 -8.15 -5.76 0.65
N ALA A 253 -9.08 -6.49 0.03
CA ALA A 253 -9.29 -7.91 0.29
C ALA A 253 -8.05 -8.74 -0.07
N ALA A 254 -7.43 -8.50 -1.22
CA ALA A 254 -6.18 -9.17 -1.62
C ALA A 254 -5.06 -8.92 -0.59
N SER A 255 -4.91 -7.69 -0.12
CA SER A 255 -3.94 -7.30 0.92
C SER A 255 -4.14 -8.09 2.21
N ILE A 256 -5.39 -8.19 2.68
CA ILE A 256 -5.73 -8.96 3.89
C ILE A 256 -5.44 -10.45 3.70
N LEU A 257 -5.84 -11.03 2.57
CA LEU A 257 -5.63 -12.45 2.29
C LEU A 257 -4.15 -12.80 2.11
N ALA A 258 -3.37 -11.94 1.43
CA ALA A 258 -1.93 -12.11 1.28
C ALA A 258 -1.25 -12.08 2.65
N ARG A 259 -1.56 -11.09 3.48
CA ARG A 259 -1.01 -10.99 4.84
C ARG A 259 -1.44 -12.14 5.73
N TYR A 260 -2.68 -12.59 5.65
CA TYR A 260 -3.16 -13.75 6.39
C TYR A 260 -2.39 -15.02 6.00
N SER A 261 -2.24 -15.28 4.70
CA SER A 261 -1.45 -16.41 4.19
C SER A 261 -0.01 -16.35 4.70
N PHE A 262 0.64 -15.18 4.61
CA PHE A 262 1.98 -14.99 5.13
C PHE A 262 2.08 -15.31 6.63
N LEU A 263 1.14 -14.82 7.45
CA LEU A 263 1.08 -15.12 8.89
C LEU A 263 0.93 -16.63 9.16
N GLN A 264 0.08 -17.32 8.40
CA GLN A 264 -0.07 -18.78 8.52
C GLN A 264 1.22 -19.53 8.17
N GLU A 265 1.94 -19.09 7.13
CA GLU A 265 3.23 -19.69 6.75
C GLU A 265 4.31 -19.44 7.82
N MET A 266 4.30 -18.26 8.44
CA MET A 266 5.19 -17.97 9.56
C MET A 266 4.87 -18.86 10.78
N ASP A 267 3.59 -19.06 11.12
CA ASP A 267 3.20 -19.96 12.21
C ASP A 267 3.64 -21.41 11.95
N LYS A 268 3.51 -21.88 10.69
CA LYS A 268 3.98 -23.20 10.28
C LYS A 268 5.49 -23.33 10.44
N LEU A 269 6.25 -22.31 10.04
CA LEU A 269 7.70 -22.28 10.22
C LEU A 269 8.08 -22.32 11.71
N GLU A 270 7.45 -21.50 12.56
CA GLU A 270 7.71 -21.51 14.00
C GLU A 270 7.43 -22.88 14.62
N LYS A 271 6.28 -23.48 14.28
CA LYS A 271 5.89 -24.81 14.76
C LYS A 271 6.88 -25.89 14.33
N ASN A 272 7.29 -25.90 13.06
CA ASN A 272 8.19 -26.91 12.51
C ASN A 272 9.62 -26.78 13.06
N LEU A 273 10.09 -25.56 13.30
CA LEU A 273 11.44 -25.30 13.79
C LEU A 273 11.55 -25.35 15.32
N GLY A 274 10.43 -25.20 16.04
CA GLY A 274 10.39 -25.13 17.49
C GLY A 274 11.04 -23.87 18.06
N VAL A 275 11.08 -22.79 17.25
CA VAL A 275 11.66 -21.50 17.63
C VAL A 275 10.77 -20.38 17.11
N ARG A 276 10.77 -19.25 17.82
CA ARG A 276 10.08 -18.04 17.38
C ARG A 276 10.82 -17.41 16.19
N ILE A 277 10.08 -17.04 15.15
CA ILE A 277 10.59 -16.45 13.92
C ILE A 277 10.04 -15.02 13.79
N PRO A 278 10.85 -13.99 14.08
CA PRO A 278 10.42 -12.61 13.95
C PRO A 278 10.28 -12.20 12.48
N LYS A 279 9.29 -11.34 12.22
CA LYS A 279 9.09 -10.65 10.94
C LYS A 279 10.14 -9.54 10.70
N GLY A 280 10.27 -9.12 9.45
CA GLY A 280 11.16 -8.06 8.98
C GLY A 280 12.58 -8.53 8.70
N ALA A 281 13.53 -7.61 8.78
CA ALA A 281 14.94 -7.84 8.48
C ALA A 281 15.91 -7.12 9.46
N GLY A 282 15.44 -6.74 10.65
CA GLY A 282 16.22 -5.98 11.65
C GLY A 282 17.09 -6.85 12.59
N PRO A 283 17.71 -6.26 13.62
CA PRO A 283 18.64 -6.98 14.52
C PRO A 283 18.05 -8.22 15.21
N LYS A 284 16.78 -8.15 15.65
CA LYS A 284 16.08 -9.30 16.26
C LYS A 284 15.97 -10.50 15.31
N VAL A 285 15.92 -10.24 14.00
CA VAL A 285 15.88 -11.26 12.95
C VAL A 285 17.26 -11.91 12.80
N ASP A 286 18.33 -11.12 12.86
CA ASP A 286 19.70 -11.64 12.85
C ASP A 286 19.96 -12.55 14.07
N GLU A 287 19.51 -12.14 15.27
CA GLU A 287 19.61 -12.95 16.49
C GLU A 287 18.87 -14.29 16.36
N ALA A 288 17.65 -14.26 15.81
CA ALA A 288 16.86 -15.49 15.58
C ALA A 288 17.54 -16.40 14.54
N ALA A 289 18.08 -15.82 13.46
CA ALA A 289 18.80 -16.55 12.43
C ALA A 289 20.11 -17.17 12.95
N LYS A 290 20.89 -16.47 13.79
CA LYS A 290 22.08 -17.04 14.46
C LYS A 290 21.71 -18.23 15.34
N LYS A 291 20.64 -18.10 16.14
CA LYS A 291 20.14 -19.21 16.97
C LYS A 291 19.68 -20.40 16.14
N LEU A 292 18.99 -20.14 15.02
CA LEU A 292 18.53 -21.20 14.12
C LEU A 292 19.70 -21.89 13.42
N LEU A 293 20.69 -21.12 12.95
CA LEU A 293 21.92 -21.64 12.35
C LEU A 293 22.65 -22.60 13.29
N GLN A 294 22.85 -22.19 14.55
CA GLN A 294 23.51 -23.01 15.56
C GLN A 294 22.75 -24.30 15.88
N LYS A 295 21.40 -24.25 15.91
CA LYS A 295 20.58 -25.40 16.32
C LYS A 295 20.25 -26.38 15.18
N LYS A 296 20.11 -25.88 13.96
CA LYS A 296 19.53 -26.62 12.82
C LYS A 296 20.40 -26.59 11.56
N GLY A 297 21.54 -25.89 11.59
CA GLY A 297 22.48 -25.82 10.49
C GLY A 297 22.07 -24.86 9.37
N GLN A 298 23.03 -24.63 8.47
CA GLN A 298 22.92 -23.65 7.38
C GLN A 298 21.86 -24.03 6.34
N GLU A 299 21.75 -25.32 6.02
CA GLU A 299 20.77 -25.81 5.05
C GLU A 299 19.34 -25.47 5.49
N THR A 300 19.02 -25.69 6.76
CA THR A 300 17.71 -25.31 7.33
C THR A 300 17.49 -23.81 7.21
N LEU A 301 18.49 -23.00 7.53
CA LEU A 301 18.38 -21.53 7.42
C LEU A 301 18.13 -21.10 5.98
N TYR A 302 18.82 -21.68 5.00
CA TYR A 302 18.61 -21.41 3.58
C TYR A 302 17.16 -21.72 3.15
N LYS A 303 16.62 -22.85 3.61
CA LYS A 303 15.26 -23.31 3.26
C LYS A 303 14.13 -22.43 3.80
N VAL A 304 14.40 -21.55 4.76
CA VAL A 304 13.38 -20.73 5.42
C VAL A 304 13.65 -19.23 5.35
N THR A 305 14.71 -18.81 4.65
CA THR A 305 15.10 -17.40 4.51
C THR A 305 15.29 -16.99 3.07
N LYS A 306 15.16 -15.70 2.79
CA LYS A 306 15.53 -15.08 1.52
C LYS A 306 17.03 -14.82 1.53
N TRP A 307 17.79 -15.79 1.04
CA TRP A 307 19.23 -15.94 1.32
C TRP A 307 20.09 -14.73 0.92
N HIS A 308 19.77 -14.06 -0.19
CA HIS A 308 20.49 -12.88 -0.67
C HIS A 308 20.38 -11.61 0.23
N PHE A 309 19.55 -11.62 1.27
CA PHE A 309 19.46 -10.47 2.18
C PHE A 309 20.77 -10.27 2.95
N SER A 310 21.05 -9.02 3.31
CA SER A 310 22.23 -8.66 4.11
C SER A 310 22.26 -9.34 5.49
N ASN A 311 21.10 -9.79 6.00
CA ASN A 311 20.97 -10.61 7.21
C ASN A 311 21.87 -11.84 7.17
N THR A 312 21.91 -12.56 6.04
CA THR A 312 22.72 -13.78 5.90
C THR A 312 24.19 -13.51 6.15
N GLN A 313 24.75 -12.43 5.57
CA GLN A 313 26.15 -12.06 5.78
C GLN A 313 26.44 -11.77 7.26
N ARG A 314 25.56 -10.99 7.92
CA ARG A 314 25.71 -10.68 9.36
C ARG A 314 25.57 -11.91 10.26
N VAL A 315 24.82 -12.92 9.80
CA VAL A 315 24.58 -14.17 10.54
C VAL A 315 25.76 -15.14 10.42
N LEU A 316 26.41 -15.19 9.25
CA LEU A 316 27.55 -16.06 8.97
C LEU A 316 28.91 -15.51 9.46
N MET A 317 28.96 -14.21 9.79
CA MET A 317 30.07 -13.57 10.52
C MET A 317 29.94 -13.82 12.04
#